data_AF-A0A8J8PYG3-F1
#
_entry.id   AF-A0A8J8PYG3-F1
#
_cell.length_a   1.000
_cell.length_b   1.000
_cell.length_c   1.000
_cell.angle_alpha   90.00
_cell.angle_beta   90.00
_cell.angle_gamma   90.00
#
_symmetry.space_group_name_H-M   'P 1'
#
loop_
_entity.id
_entity.type
_entity.pdbx_description
1 polymer ?
#
loop_
_entity_poly.entity_id
_entity_poly.type
_entity_poly.pdbx_seq_one_letter_code
_entity_poly.pdbx_strand_id
1 'polypeptide(L)' 'MNDRTDAMLNGALMVIGAAAVVDTVVFHWVLEWHRLIEGAPDPELFFLELGVVLVGGILFAVGAARERRARRR' A
#
# COMPACT_ATOMS: atom_id res chain seq x y z
N MET A 1 -23.22 5.69 3.82
CA MET A 1 -22.78 4.29 3.65
C MET A 1 -23.30 3.49 4.84
N ASN A 2 -23.44 2.17 4.73
CA ASN A 2 -23.81 1.31 5.86
C ASN A 2 -22.55 0.70 6.50
N ASP A 3 -22.69 0.16 7.72
CA ASP A 3 -21.56 -0.39 8.50
C ASP A 3 -20.78 -1.47 7.75
N ARG A 4 -21.47 -2.27 6.92
CA ARG A 4 -20.82 -3.31 6.10
C ARG A 4 -19.93 -2.69 5.02
N THR A 5 -20.43 -1.70 4.30
CA THR A 5 -19.65 -0.99 3.28
C THR A 5 -18.45 -0.29 3.90
N ASP A 6 -18.61 0.29 5.09
CA ASP A 6 -17.50 0.93 5.80
C ASP A 6 -16.42 -0.07 6.21
N ALA A 7 -16.81 -1.23 6.76
CA ALA A 7 -15.88 -2.31 7.10
C ALA A 7 -15.14 -2.86 5.87
N MET A 8 -15.86 -3.07 4.75
CA MET A 8 -15.26 -3.53 3.49
C MET A 8 -14.26 -2.50 2.94
N LEU A 9 -14.61 -1.21 2.97
CA LEU A 9 -13.72 -0.14 2.52
C LEU A 9 -12.47 -0.05 3.39
N ASN A 10 -12.62 -0.10 4.72
CA ASN A 10 -11.47 -0.09 5.64
C ASN A 10 -10.54 -1.28 5.37
N GLY A 11 -11.12 -2.47 5.19
CA GLY A 11 -10.41 -3.69 4.82
C GLY A 11 -9.67 -3.57 3.50
N ALA A 12 -10.33 -3.05 2.46
CA ALA A 12 -9.71 -2.85 1.15
C ALA A 12 -8.53 -1.88 1.21
N LEU A 13 -8.66 -0.76 1.93
CA LEU A 13 -7.56 0.19 2.13
C LEU A 13 -6.36 -0.45 2.82
N MET A 14 -6.60 -1.27 3.85
CA MET A 14 -5.54 -2.02 4.52
C MET A 14 -4.87 -3.02 3.58
N VAL A 15 -5.62 -3.87 2.89
CA VAL A 15 -5.04 -4.91 2.05
C VAL A 15 -4.30 -4.32 0.85
N ILE A 16 -4.87 -3.35 0.15
CA ILE A 16 -4.22 -2.68 -0.98
C ILE A 16 -2.94 -1.97 -0.52
N GLY A 17 -3.01 -1.27 0.61
CA GLY A 17 -1.85 -0.56 1.17
C GLY A 17 -0.72 -1.50 1.57
N ALA A 18 -1.04 -2.58 2.29
CA ALA A 18 -0.05 -3.58 2.67
C ALA A 18 0.53 -4.32 1.46
N ALA A 19 -0.31 -4.68 0.49
CA ALA A 19 0.13 -5.35 -0.73
C ALA A 19 1.13 -4.49 -1.51
N ALA A 20 0.85 -3.19 -1.69
CA ALA A 20 1.77 -2.28 -2.35
C ALA A 20 3.14 -2.20 -1.65
N VAL A 21 3.14 -2.10 -0.31
CA VAL A 21 4.38 -2.06 0.47
C VAL A 21 5.16 -3.37 0.37
N VAL A 22 4.48 -4.51 0.53
CA VAL A 22 5.11 -5.83 0.44
C VAL A 22 5.67 -6.07 -0.95
N ASP A 23 4.90 -5.72 -1.98
CA ASP A 23 5.30 -5.92 -3.37
C ASP A 23 6.56 -5.12 -3.70
N THR A 24 6.57 -3.82 -3.39
CA THR A 24 7.75 -2.99 -3.66
C THR A 24 8.95 -3.39 -2.81
N VAL A 25 8.79 -3.60 -1.50
CA VAL A 25 9.93 -3.92 -0.63
C VAL A 25 10.49 -5.32 -0.94
N VAL A 26 9.63 -6.32 -1.05
CA VAL A 26 10.07 -7.71 -1.20
C VAL A 26 10.40 -8.03 -2.63
N PHE A 27 9.50 -7.72 -3.57
CA PHE A 27 9.65 -8.18 -4.96
C PHE A 27 10.46 -7.22 -5.82
N HIS A 28 10.50 -5.91 -5.52
CA HIS A 28 11.34 -4.97 -6.29
C HIS A 28 12.71 -4.73 -5.66
N TRP A 29 12.80 -4.58 -4.34
CA TRP A 29 14.08 -4.24 -3.70
C TRP A 29 14.88 -5.43 -3.19
N VAL A 30 14.24 -6.40 -2.53
CA VAL A 30 14.97 -7.53 -1.91
C VAL A 30 15.23 -8.64 -2.92
N LEU A 31 14.19 -9.05 -3.66
CA LEU A 31 14.26 -10.16 -4.60
C LEU A 31 14.55 -9.70 -6.03
N GLU A 32 14.35 -8.40 -6.32
CA GLU A 32 14.52 -7.82 -7.66
C GLU A 32 13.81 -8.65 -8.76
N TRP A 33 12.64 -9.22 -8.43
CA TRP A 33 11.94 -10.20 -9.26
C TRP A 33 11.32 -9.55 -10.51
N HIS A 34 10.83 -8.32 -10.37
CA HIS A 34 10.41 -7.50 -11.49
C HIS A 34 10.62 -6.01 -11.18
N ARG A 35 10.56 -5.17 -12.22
CA ARG A 35 10.67 -3.71 -12.09
C ARG A 35 9.34 -3.05 -12.46
N LEU A 36 9.05 -1.88 -11.88
CA LEU A 36 7.84 -1.10 -12.26
C LEU A 36 7.90 -0.66 -13.72
N ILE A 37 9.07 -0.24 -14.18
CA ILE A 37 9.32 0.19 -15.55
C ILE A 37 10.58 -0.50 -16.04
N GLU A 38 10.44 -1.39 -17.01
CA GLU A 38 11.58 -2.05 -17.64
C GLU A 38 12.45 -1.03 -18.40
N GLY A 39 13.75 -1.03 -18.13
CA GLY A 39 14.72 -0.17 -18.83
C GLY A 39 14.82 1.28 -18.33
N ALA A 40 14.09 1.67 -17.28
CA ALA A 40 14.23 2.99 -16.66
C ALA A 40 15.58 3.14 -15.91
N PRO A 41 16.14 4.37 -15.81
CA PRO A 41 17.32 4.63 -14.99
C PRO A 41 17.04 4.35 -13.50
N ASP A 42 17.99 3.72 -12.81
CA ASP A 42 17.85 3.30 -11.40
C ASP A 42 17.44 4.43 -10.44
N PRO A 43 17.94 5.68 -10.55
CA PRO A 43 17.52 6.74 -9.63
C PRO A 43 16.04 7.08 -9.75
N GLU A 44 15.50 7.14 -10.98
CA GLU A 44 14.09 7.47 -11.21
C GLU A 44 13.17 6.33 -10.74
N LEU A 45 13.57 5.09 -11.02
CA LEU A 45 12.85 3.89 -10.57
C LEU A 45 12.75 3.86 -9.04
N PHE A 46 13.86 4.15 -8.34
CA PHE A 46 13.88 4.16 -6.88
C PHE A 46 12.91 5.18 -6.29
N PHE A 47 12.87 6.41 -6.80
CA PHE A 47 11.94 7.42 -6.28
C PHE A 47 10.48 7.07 -6.56
N LEU A 48 10.19 6.45 -7.71
CA LEU A 48 8.86 5.96 -8.03
C LEU A 48 8.42 4.85 -7.06
N GLU A 49 9.29 3.86 -6.84
CA GLU A 49 9.08 2.75 -5.90
C GLU A 49 8.89 3.25 -4.47
N LEU A 50 9.72 4.20 -4.03
CA LEU A 50 9.55 4.86 -2.75
C LEU A 50 8.18 5.54 -2.64
N GLY A 51 7.73 6.20 -3.71
CA GLY A 51 6.39 6.78 -3.81
C GLY A 51 5.28 5.73 -3.61
N VAL A 52 5.40 4.56 -4.24
CA VAL A 52 4.45 3.44 -4.09
C VAL A 52 4.41 2.96 -2.63
N VAL A 53 5.57 2.80 -1.98
CA VAL A 53 5.66 2.41 -0.56
C VAL A 53 4.98 3.43 0.34
N LEU A 54 5.23 4.73 0.12
CA LEU A 54 4.62 5.79 0.93
C LEU A 54 3.10 5.83 0.77
N VAL A 55 2.60 5.76 -0.47
CA VAL A 55 1.16 5.74 -0.74
C VAL A 55 0.53 4.47 -0.15
N GLY A 56 1.14 3.30 -0.33
CA GLY A 56 0.68 2.04 0.25
C GLY A 56 0.61 2.11 1.78
N GLY A 57 1.66 2.63 2.42
CA GLY A 57 1.70 2.86 3.86
C GLY A 57 0.59 3.80 4.35
N ILE A 58 0.32 4.88 3.62
CA ILE A 58 -0.79 5.81 3.92
C ILE A 58 -2.14 5.11 3.81
N LEU A 59 -2.39 4.36 2.74
CA LEU A 59 -3.64 3.62 2.56
C LEU A 59 -3.86 2.63 3.71
N PHE A 60 -2.81 1.88 4.08
CA PHE A 60 -2.86 0.97 5.21
C PHE A 60 -3.18 1.70 6.52
N ALA A 61 -2.46 2.78 6.81
CA ALA A 61 -2.65 3.56 8.03
C ALA A 61 -4.05 4.17 8.12
N VAL A 62 -4.58 4.69 7.01
CA VAL A 62 -5.94 5.26 6.94
C VAL A 62 -6.98 4.16 7.16
N GLY A 63 -6.87 3.02 6.47
CA GLY A 63 -7.77 1.88 6.67
C GLY A 63 -7.78 1.40 8.13
N ALA A 64 -6.60 1.23 8.73
CA ALA A 64 -6.45 0.83 10.12
C ALA A 64 -7.00 1.88 11.11
N ALA A 65 -6.75 3.17 10.86
CA ALA A 65 -7.26 4.25 11.70
C ALA A 65 -8.79 4.33 11.65
N ARG A 66 -9.39 4.18 10.46
CA ARG A 66 -10.84 4.14 10.30
C ARG A 66 -11.46 2.94 11.02
N GLU A 67 -10.87 1.76 10.87
CA GLU A 67 -11.34 0.54 11.52
C GLU A 67 -11.26 0.65 13.05
N ARG A 68 -10.14 1.19 13.58
CA ARG A 68 -10.00 1.45 15.02
C ARG A 68 -11.04 2.43 15.55
N ARG A 69 -11.40 3.46 14.77
CA ARG A 69 -12.44 4.43 15.16
C ARG A 69 -13.83 3.80 15.13
N ALA A 70 -14.12 2.94 14.15
CA ALA A 70 -15.39 2.23 14.04
C ALA A 70 -15.62 1.29 15.24
N ARG A 71 -14.58 0.57 15.68
CA ARG A 71 -14.66 -0.35 16.83
C ARG A 71 -14.74 0.33 18.20
N ARG A 72 -14.48 1.64 18.26
CA ARG A 72 -14.57 2.44 19.50
C ARG A 72 -15.92 3.15 19.66
N ARG A 73 -16.79 3.06 18.66
CA ARG A 73 -18.18 3.53 18.74
C ARG A 73 -19.05 2.40 19.27
#